data_AF-A0A432UG62-F1
#
_entry.id   AF-A0A432UG62-F1
#
_cell.length_a   1.000
_cell.length_b   1.000
_cell.length_c   1.000
_cell.angle_alpha   90.00
_cell.angle_beta   90.00
_cell.angle_gamma   90.00
#
_symmetry.space_group_name_H-M   'P 1'
#
loop_
_entity.id
_entity.type
_entity.pdbx_description
1 polymer ?
#
loop_
_entity_poly.entity_id
_entity_poly.type
_entity_poly.pdbx_seq_one_letter_code
_entity_poly.pdbx_strand_id
1 'polypeptide(L)'
;FYTSFYLILKDLRGAKIALLFASTLLLFPTYSYEFNRHLTHTVLVTTIAALTLLTYLKLIKYKTWPYYALLGILFGLGLLSKYNYFLLIDVLFLASLHSQETRKLIFNPRILITISLCFFLFFPHLFFVLKVGKSCLKQLFLKRINAENKNFFSLNLFLHTFLSCFLEIFLFLIIFWLFFRKNLSKSLKIVSYSLVFRYLWIYVFIVPLLTILLLRLGRFSSKWLAPIYPCLPLSLSTYYKEKDKKEKLFYVFCILIVTGVFLLRALIGFMPDLLGKRERIHIPFVKVSKELKKRFKEMGITDLRTIIIITNKKYLAANLKIYLKKTKIITISKILEIKSNKNAKIFFVWRENEGINKLPPYFQYYFSEIIIYPPIKAYYLHSKRKPLYVVGLAKVKL
;
A
#
# COMPACT_ATOMS: atom_id res chain seq x y z
N PHE A 1 -3.67 -11.90 11.13
CA PHE A 1 -4.05 -10.51 11.48
C PHE A 1 -5.23 -10.47 12.46
N TYR A 2 -6.47 -10.74 12.02
CA TYR A 2 -7.67 -10.63 12.87
C TYR A 2 -7.64 -11.50 14.14
N THR A 3 -7.17 -12.75 14.04
CA THR A 3 -7.05 -13.66 15.19
C THR A 3 -6.12 -13.11 16.26
N SER A 4 -4.93 -12.65 15.89
CA SER A 4 -3.97 -12.06 16.82
C SER A 4 -4.57 -10.83 17.50
N PHE A 5 -5.29 -10.00 16.75
CA PHE A 5 -5.97 -8.83 17.28
C PHE A 5 -7.06 -9.18 18.30
N TYR A 6 -7.90 -10.17 17.97
CA TYR A 6 -8.91 -10.69 18.89
C TYR A 6 -8.29 -11.25 20.17
N LEU A 7 -7.19 -12.01 20.07
CA LEU A 7 -6.49 -12.56 21.25
C LEU A 7 -5.95 -11.47 22.17
N ILE A 8 -5.38 -10.39 21.63
CA ILE A 8 -4.94 -9.24 22.42
C ILE A 8 -6.12 -8.66 23.20
N LEU A 9 -7.22 -8.36 22.52
CA LEU A 9 -8.40 -7.78 23.16
C LEU A 9 -9.05 -8.73 24.16
N LYS A 10 -9.09 -10.04 23.87
CA LYS A 10 -9.65 -11.06 24.77
C LYS A 10 -8.86 -11.10 26.07
N ASP A 11 -7.53 -11.08 25.97
CA ASP A 11 -6.61 -11.03 27.11
C ASP A 11 -6.74 -9.73 27.94
N LEU A 12 -7.18 -8.63 27.33
CA LEU A 12 -7.30 -7.32 27.98
C LEU A 12 -8.70 -7.04 28.54
N ARG A 13 -9.76 -7.47 27.84
CA ARG A 13 -11.14 -7.01 28.04
C ARG A 13 -12.19 -8.12 28.05
N GLY A 14 -11.79 -9.38 27.86
CA GLY A 14 -12.70 -10.52 27.74
C GLY A 14 -13.31 -10.68 26.34
N ALA A 15 -13.93 -11.84 26.10
CA ALA A 15 -14.31 -12.29 24.76
C ALA A 15 -15.35 -11.39 24.07
N LYS A 16 -16.33 -10.85 24.81
CA LYS A 16 -17.41 -10.03 24.25
C LYS A 16 -16.90 -8.71 23.69
N ILE A 17 -16.17 -7.94 24.50
CA ILE A 17 -15.55 -6.67 24.08
C ILE A 17 -14.51 -6.93 22.99
N ALA A 18 -13.79 -8.06 23.07
CA ALA A 18 -12.84 -8.42 22.03
C ALA A 18 -13.48 -8.62 20.66
N LEU A 19 -14.64 -9.27 20.59
CA LEU A 19 -15.36 -9.47 19.35
C LEU A 19 -15.88 -8.14 18.78
N LEU A 20 -16.41 -7.27 19.66
CA LEU A 20 -16.84 -5.92 19.28
C LEU A 20 -15.70 -5.09 18.70
N PHE A 21 -14.57 -4.99 19.40
CA PHE A 21 -13.45 -4.17 18.93
C PHE A 21 -12.71 -4.80 17.75
N ALA A 22 -12.66 -6.11 17.64
CA ALA A 22 -12.14 -6.78 16.45
C ALA A 22 -12.98 -6.49 15.20
N SER A 23 -14.31 -6.41 15.32
CA SER A 23 -15.18 -6.07 14.19
C SER A 23 -15.00 -4.62 13.70
N THR A 24 -14.59 -3.70 14.58
CA THR A 24 -14.30 -2.31 14.18
C THR A 24 -13.17 -2.20 13.15
N LEU A 25 -12.30 -3.22 13.02
CA LEU A 25 -11.29 -3.27 11.97
C LEU A 25 -11.91 -3.29 10.56
N LEU A 26 -13.15 -3.76 10.41
CA LEU A 26 -13.88 -3.77 9.14
C LEU A 26 -14.23 -2.36 8.65
N LEU A 27 -14.27 -1.38 9.56
CA LEU A 27 -14.52 0.03 9.22
C LEU A 27 -13.36 0.67 8.45
N PHE A 28 -12.16 0.08 8.47
CA PHE A 28 -11.03 0.53 7.66
C PHE A 28 -11.12 -0.10 6.27
N PRO A 29 -11.37 0.67 5.19
CA PRO A 29 -11.42 0.15 3.82
C PRO A 29 -10.13 -0.58 3.41
N THR A 30 -9.00 -0.17 4.00
CA THR A 30 -7.71 -0.85 3.83
C THR A 30 -7.82 -2.34 4.21
N TYR A 31 -8.50 -2.68 5.30
CA TYR A 31 -8.56 -4.04 5.83
C TYR A 31 -9.73 -4.87 5.31
N SER A 32 -10.88 -4.23 5.08
CA SER A 32 -12.08 -4.93 4.61
C SER A 32 -12.04 -5.25 3.12
N TYR A 33 -11.53 -4.33 2.30
CA TYR A 33 -11.57 -4.47 0.84
C TYR A 33 -10.19 -4.53 0.20
N GLU A 34 -9.30 -3.59 0.51
CA GLU A 34 -8.04 -3.44 -0.23
C GLU A 34 -7.08 -4.61 -0.04
N PHE A 35 -7.10 -5.26 1.13
CA PHE A 35 -6.38 -6.50 1.42
C PHE A 35 -6.71 -7.63 0.43
N ASN A 36 -7.98 -7.72 0.03
CA ASN A 36 -8.46 -8.76 -0.89
C ASN A 36 -8.15 -8.45 -2.36
N ARG A 37 -7.92 -7.17 -2.69
CA ARG A 37 -7.71 -6.73 -4.09
C ARG A 37 -6.24 -6.64 -4.47
N HIS A 38 -5.43 -5.91 -3.70
CA HIS A 38 -4.05 -5.58 -4.11
C HIS A 38 -3.21 -5.00 -2.99
N LEU A 39 -2.70 -5.79 -2.04
CA LEU A 39 -1.87 -5.20 -0.97
C LEU A 39 -0.91 -6.22 -0.34
N THR A 40 -0.35 -7.17 -1.09
CA THR A 40 0.47 -8.28 -0.54
C THR A 40 1.48 -7.85 0.54
N HIS A 41 2.31 -6.85 0.27
CA HIS A 41 3.26 -6.31 1.25
C HIS A 41 2.58 -5.62 2.45
N THR A 42 1.45 -4.93 2.23
CA THR A 42 0.69 -4.32 3.32
C THR A 42 0.01 -5.38 4.19
N VAL A 43 -0.57 -6.44 3.61
CA VAL A 43 -1.17 -7.57 4.34
C VAL A 43 -0.13 -8.25 5.23
N LEU A 44 1.07 -8.48 4.70
CA LEU A 44 2.19 -9.06 5.44
C LEU A 44 2.60 -8.17 6.61
N VAL A 45 2.91 -6.88 6.36
CA VAL A 45 3.37 -5.97 7.42
C VAL A 45 2.32 -5.74 8.50
N THR A 46 1.02 -5.69 8.16
CA THR A 46 -0.04 -5.57 9.17
C THR A 46 -0.23 -6.87 9.96
N THR A 47 -0.01 -8.02 9.34
CA THR A 47 -0.04 -9.30 10.06
C THR A 47 1.09 -9.37 11.07
N ILE A 48 2.29 -8.98 10.66
CA ILE A 48 3.45 -8.87 11.56
C ILE A 48 3.15 -7.83 12.65
N ALA A 49 2.58 -6.67 12.33
CA ALA A 49 2.18 -5.67 13.31
C ALA A 49 1.23 -6.23 14.39
N ALA A 50 0.23 -7.01 14.01
CA ALA A 50 -0.68 -7.64 14.96
C ALA A 50 0.02 -8.71 15.82
N LEU A 51 0.94 -9.49 15.25
CA LEU A 51 1.78 -10.43 15.99
C LEU A 51 2.73 -9.72 16.94
N THR A 52 3.27 -8.56 16.56
CA THR A 52 4.12 -7.71 17.39
C THR A 52 3.35 -7.17 18.57
N LEU A 53 2.14 -6.65 18.36
CA LEU A 53 1.28 -6.19 19.46
C LEU A 53 0.94 -7.34 20.43
N LEU A 54 0.67 -8.54 19.91
CA LEU A 54 0.42 -9.73 20.73
C LEU A 54 1.66 -10.16 21.50
N THR A 55 2.81 -10.24 20.84
CA THR A 55 4.10 -10.58 21.45
C THR A 55 4.49 -9.56 22.51
N TYR A 56 4.26 -8.27 22.23
CA TYR A 56 4.50 -7.19 23.17
C TYR A 56 3.60 -7.30 24.41
N LEU A 57 2.31 -7.60 24.26
CA LEU A 57 1.43 -7.89 25.39
C LEU A 57 1.96 -9.07 26.24
N LYS A 58 2.38 -10.16 25.59
CA LYS A 58 2.92 -11.34 26.27
C LYS A 58 4.26 -11.02 26.94
N LEU A 59 5.11 -10.19 26.32
CA LEU A 59 6.35 -9.71 26.90
C LEU A 59 6.10 -8.92 28.19
N ILE A 60 5.08 -8.06 28.22
CA ILE A 60 4.74 -7.33 29.45
C ILE A 60 4.31 -8.28 30.57
N LYS A 61 3.51 -9.31 30.24
CA LYS A 61 3.00 -10.30 31.21
C LYS A 61 4.10 -11.20 31.76
N TYR A 62 4.93 -11.79 30.90
CA TYR A 62 5.87 -12.85 31.29
C TYR A 62 7.31 -12.38 31.48
N LYS A 63 7.72 -11.29 30.81
CA LYS A 63 9.06 -10.68 30.95
C LYS A 63 10.23 -11.64 30.65
N THR A 64 10.01 -12.68 29.85
CA THR A 64 11.00 -13.73 29.56
C THR A 64 11.82 -13.47 28.29
N TRP A 65 13.01 -14.08 28.20
CA TRP A 65 13.91 -13.99 27.05
C TRP A 65 13.27 -14.38 25.70
N PRO A 66 12.47 -15.46 25.59
CA PRO A 66 11.86 -15.83 24.31
C PRO A 66 10.98 -14.73 23.71
N TYR A 67 10.27 -13.94 24.54
CA TYR A 67 9.46 -12.84 24.05
C TYR A 67 10.28 -11.62 23.62
N TYR A 68 11.43 -11.35 24.27
CA TYR A 68 12.38 -10.34 23.76
C TYR A 68 12.95 -10.76 22.40
N ALA A 69 13.32 -12.04 22.26
CA ALA A 69 13.85 -12.57 21.01
C ALA A 69 12.80 -12.51 19.89
N LEU A 70 11.59 -13.00 20.16
CA LEU A 70 10.48 -12.98 19.21
C LEU A 70 10.12 -11.54 18.79
N LEU A 71 10.15 -10.58 19.72
CA LEU A 71 9.92 -9.17 19.39
C LEU A 71 10.98 -8.65 18.39
N GLY A 72 12.25 -9.01 18.57
CA GLY A 72 13.34 -8.63 17.66
C GLY A 72 13.16 -9.22 16.26
N ILE A 73 12.78 -10.50 16.20
CA ILE A 73 12.47 -11.18 14.94
C ILE A 73 11.32 -10.46 14.21
N LEU A 74 10.23 -10.17 14.91
CA LEU A 74 9.08 -9.49 14.33
C LEU A 74 9.39 -8.04 13.90
N PHE A 75 10.27 -7.34 14.62
CA PHE A 75 10.76 -6.03 14.19
C PHE A 75 11.55 -6.12 12.87
N GLY A 76 12.49 -7.06 12.77
CA GLY A 76 13.26 -7.28 11.54
C GLY A 76 12.38 -7.67 10.35
N LEU A 77 11.50 -8.66 10.54
CA LEU A 77 10.55 -9.10 9.50
C LEU A 77 9.58 -7.99 9.08
N GLY A 78 9.12 -7.17 10.03
CA GLY A 78 8.24 -6.04 9.75
C GLY A 78 8.90 -4.99 8.87
N LEU A 79 10.14 -4.61 9.18
CA LEU A 79 10.94 -3.66 8.39
C LEU A 79 11.28 -4.19 7.00
N LEU A 80 11.57 -5.49 6.87
CA LEU A 80 11.77 -6.16 5.58
C LEU A 80 10.49 -6.20 4.73
N SER A 81 9.34 -6.35 5.38
CA SER A 81 8.05 -6.43 4.68
C SER A 81 7.67 -5.09 4.05
N LYS A 82 7.78 -4.01 4.83
CA LYS A 82 7.52 -2.64 4.36
C LYS A 82 8.09 -1.61 5.34
N TYR A 83 8.78 -0.60 4.82
CA TYR A 83 9.47 0.39 5.66
C TYR A 83 8.53 1.14 6.62
N ASN A 84 7.29 1.44 6.24
CA ASN A 84 6.33 2.13 7.11
C ASN A 84 5.99 1.36 8.41
N TYR A 85 6.50 0.15 8.59
CA TYR A 85 6.47 -0.57 9.86
C TYR A 85 7.18 0.17 11.00
N PHE A 86 8.18 1.03 10.71
CA PHE A 86 8.84 1.84 11.74
C PHE A 86 7.83 2.66 12.56
N LEU A 87 6.73 3.12 11.93
CA LEU A 87 5.66 3.86 12.61
C LEU A 87 5.11 3.08 13.81
N LEU A 88 4.97 1.76 13.71
CA LEU A 88 4.50 0.93 14.83
C LEU A 88 5.56 0.84 15.94
N ILE A 89 6.83 0.68 15.57
CA ILE A 89 7.93 0.62 16.53
C ILE A 89 7.97 1.92 17.35
N ASP A 90 7.89 3.07 16.68
CA ASP A 90 7.88 4.39 17.32
C ASP A 90 6.65 4.59 18.21
N VAL A 91 5.46 4.21 17.73
CA VAL A 91 4.21 4.27 18.51
C VAL A 91 4.33 3.43 19.78
N LEU A 92 4.86 2.20 19.68
CA LEU A 92 5.04 1.32 20.84
C LEU A 92 6.09 1.86 21.80
N PHE A 93 7.23 2.31 21.29
CA PHE A 93 8.31 2.88 22.08
C PHE A 93 7.81 4.06 22.91
N LEU A 94 7.18 5.05 22.26
CA LEU A 94 6.70 6.26 22.93
C LEU A 94 5.53 5.95 23.89
N ALA A 95 4.60 5.07 23.51
CA ALA A 95 3.52 4.65 24.41
C ALA A 95 4.03 3.93 25.66
N SER A 96 5.13 3.18 25.54
CA SER A 96 5.75 2.49 26.67
C SER A 96 6.38 3.45 27.69
N LEU A 97 6.71 4.69 27.31
CA LEU A 97 7.26 5.66 28.25
C LEU A 97 6.25 6.11 29.32
N HIS A 98 4.95 5.89 29.09
CA HIS A 98 3.88 6.31 29.99
C HIS A 98 3.70 5.41 31.22
N SER A 99 4.19 4.16 31.21
CA SER A 99 4.04 3.25 32.35
C SER A 99 5.40 2.85 32.91
N GLN A 100 5.53 2.80 34.24
CA GLN A 100 6.77 2.38 34.87
C GLN A 100 7.11 0.91 34.52
N GLU A 101 6.10 0.07 34.38
CA GLU A 101 6.27 -1.35 34.07
C GLU A 101 6.87 -1.57 32.69
N THR A 102 6.41 -0.84 31.67
CA THR A 102 6.91 -1.02 30.30
C THR A 102 8.18 -0.23 30.04
N ARG A 103 8.42 0.89 30.75
CA ARG A 103 9.75 1.51 30.83
C ARG A 103 10.80 0.51 31.31
N LYS A 104 10.52 -0.25 32.38
CA LYS A 104 11.42 -1.30 32.88
C LYS A 104 11.69 -2.41 31.86
N LEU A 105 10.84 -2.62 30.85
CA LEU A 105 11.08 -3.60 29.78
C LEU A 105 12.01 -3.02 28.71
N ILE A 106 11.77 -1.78 28.29
CA ILE A 106 12.57 -1.13 27.24
C ILE A 106 13.99 -0.87 27.74
N PHE A 107 14.16 -0.48 29.01
CA PHE A 107 15.47 -0.26 29.62
C PHE A 107 16.06 -1.53 30.26
N ASN A 108 15.46 -2.69 30.03
CA ASN A 108 16.05 -3.95 30.47
C ASN A 108 17.21 -4.33 29.54
N PRO A 109 18.37 -4.81 30.03
CA PRO A 109 19.46 -5.27 29.17
C PRO A 109 19.03 -6.38 28.17
N ARG A 110 17.97 -7.14 28.48
CA ARG A 110 17.38 -8.12 27.56
C ARG A 110 16.91 -7.52 26.23
N ILE A 111 16.64 -6.21 26.18
CA ILE A 111 16.30 -5.51 24.93
C ILE A 111 17.42 -5.58 23.89
N LEU A 112 18.67 -5.80 24.32
CA LEU A 112 19.81 -5.96 23.42
C LEU A 112 19.62 -7.16 22.49
N ILE A 113 18.94 -8.23 22.94
CA ILE A 113 18.60 -9.36 22.06
C ILE A 113 17.55 -8.96 21.03
N THR A 114 16.54 -8.18 21.42
CA THR A 114 15.55 -7.63 20.49
C THR A 114 16.23 -6.79 19.40
N ILE A 115 17.15 -5.90 19.78
CA ILE A 115 17.90 -5.05 18.85
C ILE A 115 18.80 -5.90 17.95
N SER A 116 19.54 -6.85 18.53
CA SER A 116 20.49 -7.70 17.79
C SER A 116 19.80 -8.56 16.74
N LEU A 117 18.69 -9.21 17.08
CA LEU A 117 17.93 -10.03 16.13
C LEU A 117 17.26 -9.20 15.04
N CYS A 118 16.69 -8.04 15.40
CA CYS A 118 16.14 -7.11 14.42
C CYS A 118 17.22 -6.66 13.42
N PHE A 119 18.37 -6.25 13.93
CA PHE A 119 19.50 -5.82 13.11
C PHE A 119 20.01 -6.96 12.25
N PHE A 120 20.26 -8.15 12.80
CA PHE A 120 20.74 -9.30 12.06
C PHE A 120 19.85 -9.66 10.86
N LEU A 121 18.53 -9.62 11.03
CA LEU A 121 17.58 -9.90 9.94
C LEU A 121 17.51 -8.78 8.90
N PHE A 122 17.51 -7.52 9.35
CA PHE A 122 17.29 -6.37 8.46
C PHE A 122 18.59 -5.90 7.77
N PHE A 123 19.74 -6.15 8.39
CA PHE A 123 21.05 -5.66 7.96
C PHE A 123 21.45 -6.09 6.54
N PRO A 124 21.29 -7.35 6.10
CA PRO A 124 21.67 -7.75 4.74
C PRO A 124 20.98 -6.90 3.67
N HIS A 125 19.70 -6.58 3.89
CA HIS A 125 18.92 -5.72 3.01
C HIS A 125 19.40 -4.26 3.07
N LEU A 126 19.63 -3.72 4.28
CA LEU A 126 20.20 -2.37 4.44
C LEU A 126 21.55 -2.23 3.73
N PHE A 127 22.42 -3.23 3.88
CA PHE A 127 23.74 -3.25 3.27
C PHE A 127 23.65 -3.26 1.74
N PHE A 128 22.79 -4.11 1.17
CA PHE A 128 22.52 -4.13 -0.26
C PHE A 128 22.04 -2.76 -0.77
N VAL A 129 21.09 -2.16 -0.06
CA VAL A 129 20.50 -0.87 -0.37
C VAL A 129 21.54 0.27 -0.29
N LEU A 130 22.46 0.23 0.67
CA LEU A 130 23.53 1.22 0.81
C LEU A 130 24.66 1.06 -0.22
N LYS A 131 24.97 -0.16 -0.64
CA LYS A 131 26.02 -0.43 -1.64
C LYS A 131 25.54 -0.25 -3.08
N VAL A 132 24.48 -0.96 -3.45
CA VAL A 132 23.97 -1.02 -4.83
C VAL A 132 22.91 0.06 -5.06
N GLY A 133 22.15 0.38 -4.01
CA GLY A 133 21.00 1.26 -4.09
C GLY A 133 21.31 2.75 -4.05
N LYS A 134 22.53 3.23 -3.78
CA LYS A 134 22.82 4.69 -3.69
C LYS A 134 22.32 5.47 -4.91
N SER A 135 22.57 4.99 -6.12
CA SER A 135 22.10 5.66 -7.35
C SER A 135 20.57 5.57 -7.52
N CYS A 136 19.95 4.46 -7.12
CA CYS A 136 18.52 4.19 -7.30
C CYS A 136 17.65 4.87 -6.21
N LEU A 137 18.06 4.75 -4.95
CA LEU A 137 17.45 5.42 -3.80
C LEU A 137 17.61 6.92 -3.89
N LYS A 138 18.80 7.45 -4.21
CA LYS A 138 18.99 8.90 -4.37
C LYS A 138 18.03 9.42 -5.43
N GLN A 139 17.84 8.69 -6.53
CA GLN A 139 16.90 9.10 -7.57
C GLN A 139 15.42 8.90 -7.19
N LEU A 140 15.06 7.89 -6.39
CA LEU A 140 13.68 7.65 -5.95
C LEU A 140 13.24 8.54 -4.77
N PHE A 141 14.11 8.70 -3.77
CA PHE A 141 13.90 9.56 -2.61
C PHE A 141 14.14 11.03 -2.97
N LEU A 142 15.26 11.42 -3.62
CA LEU A 142 15.44 12.83 -4.00
C LEU A 142 14.49 13.28 -5.11
N LYS A 143 14.04 12.45 -6.07
CA LYS A 143 13.00 12.93 -7.00
C LYS A 143 11.66 13.14 -6.28
N ARG A 144 11.32 12.34 -5.27
CA ARG A 144 10.09 12.55 -4.49
C ARG A 144 10.20 13.73 -3.53
N ILE A 145 11.36 13.92 -2.92
CA ILE A 145 11.64 15.01 -1.97
C ILE A 145 11.88 16.34 -2.72
N ASN A 146 12.70 16.37 -3.78
CA ASN A 146 13.05 17.61 -4.49
C ASN A 146 11.99 18.10 -5.49
N ALA A 147 11.17 17.22 -6.09
CA ALA A 147 10.11 17.68 -7.00
C ALA A 147 8.96 18.40 -6.25
N GLU A 148 8.81 18.15 -4.94
CA GLU A 148 7.74 18.72 -4.12
C GLU A 148 8.25 19.71 -3.05
N ASN A 149 9.57 19.81 -2.84
CA ASN A 149 10.19 20.70 -1.84
C ASN A 149 9.97 22.20 -2.07
N LYS A 150 9.79 22.67 -3.32
CA LYS A 150 9.63 24.11 -3.57
C LYS A 150 8.34 24.69 -2.97
N ASN A 151 7.31 23.87 -2.74
CA ASN A 151 6.01 24.28 -2.19
C ASN A 151 5.61 23.51 -0.91
N PHE A 152 6.52 22.81 -0.23
CA PHE A 152 6.16 22.01 0.96
C PHE A 152 5.59 22.87 2.12
N PHE A 153 6.06 24.11 2.25
CA PHE A 153 5.50 25.09 3.20
C PHE A 153 4.15 25.69 2.77
N SER A 154 3.62 25.32 1.59
CA SER A 154 2.26 25.72 1.25
C SER A 154 1.27 25.02 2.18
N LEU A 155 0.50 25.81 2.92
CA LEU A 155 -0.52 25.32 3.84
C LEU A 155 -1.47 24.33 3.15
N ASN A 156 -1.81 24.60 1.89
CA ASN A 156 -2.69 23.74 1.09
C ASN A 156 -2.11 22.34 0.85
N LEU A 157 -0.82 22.22 0.52
CA LEU A 157 -0.21 20.90 0.29
C LEU A 157 -0.11 20.11 1.60
N PHE A 158 0.24 20.80 2.69
CA PHE A 158 0.28 20.19 4.02
C PHE A 158 -1.11 19.68 4.44
N LEU A 159 -2.16 20.52 4.33
CA LEU A 159 -3.53 20.15 4.66
C LEU A 159 -4.03 18.98 3.80
N HIS A 160 -3.76 19.02 2.49
CA HIS A 160 -4.11 17.92 1.60
C HIS A 160 -3.42 16.61 2.01
N THR A 161 -2.12 16.68 2.35
CA THR A 161 -1.34 15.51 2.78
C THR A 161 -1.83 14.97 4.13
N PHE A 162 -2.10 15.86 5.08
CA PHE A 162 -2.64 15.53 6.39
C PHE A 162 -4.00 14.85 6.27
N LEU A 163 -4.95 15.46 5.55
CA LEU A 163 -6.28 14.89 5.33
C LEU A 163 -6.19 13.54 4.60
N SER A 164 -5.36 13.44 3.56
CA SER A 164 -5.16 12.18 2.81
C SER A 164 -4.56 11.06 3.67
N CYS A 165 -3.71 11.41 4.62
CA CYS A 165 -3.08 10.49 5.56
C CYS A 165 -4.08 9.98 6.61
N PHE A 166 -4.85 10.89 7.21
CA PHE A 166 -5.72 10.58 8.36
C PHE A 166 -7.17 10.25 7.98
N LEU A 167 -7.54 10.28 6.69
CA LEU A 167 -8.92 10.06 6.22
C LEU A 167 -9.58 8.81 6.80
N GLU A 168 -8.92 7.65 6.76
CA GLU A 168 -9.51 6.41 7.29
C GLU A 168 -9.62 6.41 8.81
N ILE A 169 -8.70 7.08 9.51
CA ILE A 169 -8.76 7.27 10.96
C ILE A 169 -9.95 8.15 11.33
N PHE A 170 -10.15 9.27 10.62
CA PHE A 170 -11.29 10.15 10.87
C PHE A 170 -12.63 9.45 10.58
N LEU A 171 -12.74 8.71 9.47
CA LEU A 171 -13.92 7.90 9.17
C LEU A 171 -14.21 6.89 10.29
N PHE A 172 -13.19 6.16 10.74
CA PHE A 172 -13.31 5.23 11.86
C PHE A 172 -13.79 5.94 13.13
N LEU A 173 -13.19 7.07 13.50
CA LEU A 173 -13.54 7.81 14.72
C LEU A 173 -14.96 8.38 14.67
N ILE A 174 -15.39 8.93 13.53
CA ILE A 174 -16.75 9.45 13.34
C ILE A 174 -17.75 8.31 13.55
N ILE A 175 -17.57 7.18 12.85
CA ILE A 175 -18.47 6.02 12.98
C ILE A 175 -18.47 5.49 14.42
N PHE A 176 -17.28 5.31 15.01
CA PHE A 176 -17.17 4.81 16.39
C PHE A 176 -17.88 5.75 17.38
N TRP A 177 -17.70 7.07 17.22
CA TRP A 177 -18.33 8.08 18.07
C TRP A 177 -19.86 8.07 17.97
N LEU A 178 -20.41 7.94 16.75
CA LEU A 178 -21.85 7.85 16.53
C LEU A 178 -22.49 6.68 17.29
N PHE A 179 -21.82 5.53 17.34
CA PHE A 179 -22.33 4.34 18.02
C PHE A 179 -22.04 4.33 19.53
N PHE A 180 -20.83 4.73 19.96
CA PHE A 180 -20.30 4.38 21.28
C PHE A 180 -19.85 5.57 22.14
N ARG A 181 -20.13 6.83 21.76
CA ARG A 181 -19.72 8.00 22.57
C ARG A 181 -20.19 7.94 24.03
N LYS A 182 -21.40 7.41 24.30
CA LYS A 182 -21.97 7.30 25.67
C LYS A 182 -21.33 6.18 26.50
N ASN A 183 -20.67 5.22 25.84
CA ASN A 183 -19.96 4.12 26.46
C ASN A 183 -18.54 4.50 26.89
N LEU A 184 -18.00 5.63 26.43
CA LEU A 184 -16.65 6.06 26.80
C LEU A 184 -16.61 6.56 28.24
N SER A 185 -15.67 6.04 29.03
CA SER A 185 -15.49 6.39 30.43
C SER A 185 -14.01 6.46 30.80
N LYS A 186 -13.59 7.62 31.32
CA LYS A 186 -12.22 7.84 31.83
C LYS A 186 -11.99 7.18 33.19
N SER A 187 -13.05 6.92 33.96
CA SER A 187 -12.98 6.38 35.33
C SER A 187 -12.82 4.86 35.39
N LEU A 188 -12.64 4.19 34.25
CA LEU A 188 -12.33 2.76 34.24
C LEU A 188 -10.97 2.52 34.88
N LYS A 189 -10.96 1.77 35.99
CA LYS A 189 -9.75 1.19 36.57
C LYS A 189 -9.16 0.23 35.54
N ILE A 190 -7.90 0.48 35.21
CA ILE A 190 -7.14 -0.33 34.26
C ILE A 190 -6.00 -0.96 35.02
N VAL A 191 -5.72 -2.23 34.72
CA VAL A 191 -4.55 -2.91 35.29
C VAL A 191 -3.28 -2.23 34.78
N SER A 192 -2.31 -1.98 35.66
CA SER A 192 -1.12 -1.17 35.38
C SER A 192 -0.41 -1.52 34.05
N TYR A 193 -0.26 -2.81 33.73
CA TYR A 193 0.34 -3.25 32.47
C TYR A 193 -0.44 -2.84 31.20
N SER A 194 -1.74 -2.61 31.31
CA SER A 194 -2.60 -2.23 30.19
C SER A 194 -2.65 -0.71 29.93
N LEU A 195 -1.96 0.08 30.76
CA LEU A 195 -1.85 1.53 30.62
C LEU A 195 -1.18 1.96 29.31
N VAL A 196 -0.20 1.20 28.80
CA VAL A 196 0.42 1.48 27.49
C VAL A 196 -0.60 1.48 26.36
N PHE A 197 -1.50 0.49 26.34
CA PHE A 197 -2.54 0.40 25.31
C PHE A 197 -3.49 1.60 25.36
N ARG A 198 -3.72 2.17 26.55
CA ARG A 198 -4.51 3.40 26.73
C ARG A 198 -3.88 4.58 26.00
N TYR A 199 -2.57 4.73 25.98
CA TYR A 199 -1.90 5.90 25.37
C TYR A 199 -1.57 5.76 23.87
N LEU A 200 -1.80 4.58 23.28
CA LEU A 200 -1.49 4.34 21.86
C LEU A 200 -2.16 5.34 20.91
N TRP A 201 -3.40 5.79 21.19
CA TRP A 201 -4.12 6.70 20.30
C TRP A 201 -3.37 8.01 20.07
N ILE A 202 -2.68 8.54 21.09
CA ILE A 202 -1.91 9.79 21.00
C ILE A 202 -0.83 9.65 19.93
N TYR A 203 -0.08 8.56 19.99
CA TYR A 203 1.05 8.33 19.10
C TYR A 203 0.65 7.91 17.70
N VAL A 204 -0.54 7.34 17.52
CA VAL A 204 -1.11 7.12 16.18
C VAL A 204 -1.28 8.44 15.42
N PHE A 205 -1.50 9.56 16.11
CA PHE A 205 -1.53 10.89 15.50
C PHE A 205 -0.16 11.55 15.44
N ILE A 206 0.60 11.54 16.54
CA ILE A 206 1.87 12.26 16.63
C ILE A 206 2.94 11.68 15.71
N VAL A 207 3.13 10.35 15.69
CA VAL A 207 4.24 9.73 14.96
C VAL A 207 4.14 9.99 13.45
N PRO A 208 2.99 9.78 12.78
CA PRO A 208 2.88 10.11 11.36
C PRO A 208 2.98 11.61 11.08
N LEU A 209 2.45 12.46 11.97
CA LEU A 209 2.56 13.91 11.83
C LEU A 209 4.03 14.35 11.85
N LEU A 210 4.81 13.89 12.82
CA LEU A 210 6.25 14.12 12.89
C LEU A 210 6.96 13.57 11.65
N THR A 211 6.58 12.38 11.19
CA THR A 211 7.15 11.80 9.97
C THR A 211 6.92 12.69 8.74
N ILE A 212 5.71 13.23 8.57
CA ILE A 212 5.37 14.13 7.46
C ILE A 212 6.20 15.43 7.55
N LEU A 213 6.31 16.01 8.76
CA LEU A 213 7.04 17.26 9.00
C LEU A 213 8.56 17.10 8.81
N LEU A 214 9.16 16.04 9.38
CA LEU A 214 10.60 15.81 9.35
C LEU A 214 11.07 15.37 7.97
N LEU A 215 10.33 14.48 7.29
CA LEU A 215 10.71 13.95 5.98
C LEU A 215 10.22 14.79 4.80
N ARG A 216 9.44 15.85 5.07
CA ARG A 216 8.87 16.78 4.07
C ARG A 216 8.18 16.06 2.90
N LEU A 217 7.34 15.07 3.21
CA LEU A 217 6.71 14.21 2.22
C LEU A 217 5.48 14.90 1.61
N GLY A 218 5.55 15.36 0.35
CA GLY A 218 4.43 16.05 -0.31
C GLY A 218 3.24 15.19 -0.71
N ARG A 219 3.37 13.84 -0.64
CA ARG A 219 2.24 12.91 -0.81
C ARG A 219 2.36 11.72 0.14
N PHE A 220 1.45 11.68 1.10
CA PHE A 220 1.34 10.61 2.09
C PHE A 220 -0.10 10.11 2.14
N SER A 221 -0.32 8.84 1.79
CA SER A 221 -1.66 8.24 1.73
C SER A 221 -2.00 7.47 3.00
N SER A 222 -3.30 7.36 3.30
CA SER A 222 -3.84 6.58 4.42
C SER A 222 -3.23 5.18 4.55
N LYS A 223 -2.97 4.50 3.43
CA LYS A 223 -2.35 3.16 3.39
C LYS A 223 -0.98 3.05 4.07
N TRP A 224 -0.30 4.17 4.31
CA TRP A 224 0.94 4.19 5.10
C TRP A 224 0.70 3.91 6.58
N LEU A 225 -0.46 4.29 7.12
CA LEU A 225 -0.83 4.10 8.51
C LEU A 225 -1.42 2.71 8.79
N ALA A 226 -1.55 1.88 7.76
CA ALA A 226 -2.09 0.53 7.87
C ALA A 226 -1.44 -0.33 8.97
N PRO A 227 -0.14 -0.25 9.31
CA PRO A 227 0.40 -1.04 10.43
C PRO A 227 -0.06 -0.56 11.81
N ILE A 228 -0.44 0.71 11.95
CA ILE A 228 -0.77 1.35 13.23
C ILE A 228 -2.27 1.55 13.48
N TYR A 229 -3.14 1.38 12.48
CA TYR A 229 -4.59 1.46 12.72
C TYR A 229 -5.09 0.55 13.84
N PRO A 230 -4.60 -0.69 14.07
CA PRO A 230 -5.12 -1.55 15.13
C PRO A 230 -4.89 -0.97 16.53
N CYS A 231 -3.91 -0.07 16.68
CA CYS A 231 -3.62 0.62 17.93
C CYS A 231 -4.79 1.53 18.38
N LEU A 232 -5.59 2.07 17.46
CA LEU A 232 -6.77 2.90 17.80
C LEU A 232 -7.89 2.11 18.47
N PRO A 233 -8.47 1.04 17.88
CA PRO A 233 -9.47 0.24 18.55
C PRO A 233 -8.92 -0.44 19.81
N LEU A 234 -7.65 -0.83 19.84
CA LEU A 234 -7.03 -1.30 21.10
C LEU A 234 -7.11 -0.25 22.20
N SER A 235 -6.73 0.99 21.88
CA SER A 235 -6.77 2.09 22.83
C SER A 235 -8.19 2.47 23.25
N LEU A 236 -9.12 2.60 22.30
CA LEU A 236 -10.53 2.88 22.59
C LEU A 236 -11.19 1.78 23.43
N SER A 237 -10.77 0.52 23.24
CA SER A 237 -11.27 -0.58 24.07
C SER A 237 -11.00 -0.34 25.54
N THR A 238 -9.89 0.31 25.90
CA THR A 238 -9.53 0.63 27.29
C THR A 238 -10.46 1.66 27.93
N TYR A 239 -11.08 2.52 27.14
CA TYR A 239 -12.05 3.53 27.59
C TYR A 239 -13.50 3.06 27.51
N TYR A 240 -13.78 1.93 26.87
CA TYR A 240 -15.13 1.44 26.65
C TYR A 240 -15.72 0.84 27.94
N LYS A 241 -16.87 1.31 28.38
CA LYS A 241 -17.70 0.72 29.43
C LYS A 241 -18.98 0.18 28.80
N GLU A 242 -19.25 -1.09 29.04
CA GLU A 242 -20.48 -1.72 28.57
C GLU A 242 -21.69 -1.09 29.28
N LYS A 243 -22.62 -0.54 28.51
CA LYS A 243 -23.82 0.17 28.98
C LYS A 243 -25.01 -0.07 28.04
N ASP A 244 -24.79 0.21 26.75
CA ASP A 244 -25.84 0.15 25.71
C ASP A 244 -25.81 -1.16 24.90
N LYS A 245 -26.98 -1.66 24.48
CA LYS A 245 -27.13 -2.86 23.61
C LYS A 245 -26.98 -2.57 22.10
N LYS A 246 -26.31 -1.49 21.69
CA LYS A 246 -26.15 -1.09 20.27
C LYS A 246 -25.18 -1.98 19.48
N GLU A 247 -24.51 -2.93 20.12
CA GLU A 247 -23.53 -3.84 19.50
C GLU A 247 -24.12 -4.60 18.30
N LYS A 248 -25.36 -5.10 18.42
CA LYS A 248 -26.05 -5.80 17.31
C LYS A 248 -26.21 -4.91 16.09
N LEU A 249 -26.70 -3.68 16.29
CA LEU A 249 -26.86 -2.70 15.21
C LEU A 249 -25.51 -2.36 14.57
N PHE A 250 -24.47 -2.24 15.39
CA PHE A 250 -23.12 -1.98 14.89
C PHE A 250 -22.57 -3.14 14.04
N TYR A 251 -22.80 -4.40 14.44
CA TYR A 251 -22.40 -5.55 13.62
C TYR A 251 -23.14 -5.58 12.28
N VAL A 252 -24.45 -5.32 12.28
CA VAL A 252 -25.23 -5.21 11.04
C VAL A 252 -24.68 -4.09 10.16
N PHE A 253 -24.38 -2.93 10.73
CA PHE A 253 -23.79 -1.81 10.00
C PHE A 253 -22.43 -2.17 9.38
N CYS A 254 -21.54 -2.85 10.12
CA CYS A 254 -20.26 -3.32 9.59
C CYS A 254 -20.46 -4.28 8.41
N ILE A 255 -21.37 -5.25 8.53
CA ILE A 255 -21.68 -6.20 7.47
C ILE A 255 -22.20 -5.46 6.23
N LEU A 256 -23.16 -4.54 6.40
CA LEU A 256 -23.73 -3.75 5.31
C LEU A 256 -22.69 -2.89 4.59
N ILE A 257 -21.74 -2.27 5.32
CA ILE A 257 -20.65 -1.52 4.69
C ILE A 257 -19.77 -2.46 3.87
N VAL A 258 -19.35 -3.59 4.44
CA VAL A 258 -18.46 -4.52 3.75
C VAL A 258 -19.16 -5.06 2.50
N THR A 259 -20.37 -5.59 2.64
CA THR A 259 -21.15 -6.11 1.50
C THR A 259 -21.40 -5.03 0.46
N GLY A 260 -21.79 -3.82 0.87
CA GLY A 260 -21.99 -2.67 -0.02
C GLY A 260 -20.75 -2.29 -0.81
N VAL A 261 -19.57 -2.27 -0.17
CA VAL A 261 -18.29 -2.00 -0.85
C VAL A 261 -17.97 -3.11 -1.85
N PHE A 262 -18.13 -4.38 -1.48
CA PHE A 262 -17.90 -5.50 -2.40
C PHE A 262 -18.85 -5.47 -3.59
N LEU A 263 -20.15 -5.21 -3.37
CA LEU A 263 -21.16 -5.08 -4.43
C LEU A 263 -20.84 -3.92 -5.37
N LEU A 264 -20.54 -2.73 -4.82
CA LEU A 264 -20.16 -1.56 -5.61
C LEU A 264 -18.93 -1.85 -6.48
N ARG A 265 -17.97 -2.62 -5.96
CA ARG A 265 -16.75 -3.00 -6.69
C ARG A 265 -17.00 -4.06 -7.75
N ALA A 266 -17.88 -5.01 -7.49
CA ALA A 266 -18.36 -5.94 -8.50
C ALA A 266 -19.07 -5.19 -9.64
N LEU A 267 -19.94 -4.22 -9.31
CA LEU A 267 -20.61 -3.36 -10.29
C LEU A 267 -19.61 -2.56 -11.14
N ILE A 268 -18.57 -1.97 -10.53
CA ILE A 268 -17.51 -1.28 -11.30
C ILE A 268 -16.81 -2.24 -12.27
N GLY A 269 -16.57 -3.50 -11.86
CA GLY A 269 -15.85 -4.48 -12.66
C GLY A 269 -16.66 -5.08 -13.82
N PHE A 270 -17.93 -5.40 -13.58
CA PHE A 270 -18.79 -6.04 -14.58
C PHE A 270 -19.61 -5.04 -15.39
N MET A 271 -19.89 -3.85 -14.84
CA MET A 271 -20.74 -2.81 -15.44
C MET A 271 -20.05 -1.43 -15.36
N PRO A 272 -18.85 -1.26 -15.92
CA PRO A 272 -18.10 0.00 -15.86
C PRO A 272 -18.84 1.21 -16.44
N ASP A 273 -19.76 0.98 -17.37
CA ASP A 273 -20.55 2.04 -18.01
C ASP A 273 -21.60 2.65 -17.07
N LEU A 274 -22.10 1.90 -16.07
CA LEU A 274 -23.11 2.38 -15.12
C LEU A 274 -22.55 3.53 -14.26
N LEU A 275 -21.33 3.36 -13.75
CA LEU A 275 -20.64 4.33 -12.88
C LEU A 275 -19.66 5.22 -13.64
N GLY A 276 -19.58 5.09 -14.97
CA GLY A 276 -18.63 5.84 -15.81
C GLY A 276 -17.16 5.60 -15.49
N LYS A 277 -16.83 4.50 -14.78
CA LYS A 277 -15.49 4.27 -14.22
C LYS A 277 -14.84 3.06 -14.87
N ARG A 278 -13.71 3.29 -15.54
CA ARG A 278 -12.93 2.22 -16.19
C ARG A 278 -11.62 1.97 -15.48
N GLU A 279 -11.36 0.71 -15.15
CA GLU A 279 -10.13 0.25 -14.51
C GLU A 279 -9.28 -0.60 -15.45
N ARG A 280 -8.09 -1.00 -14.99
CA ARG A 280 -7.13 -1.78 -15.78
C ARG A 280 -7.67 -3.13 -16.24
N ILE A 281 -8.58 -3.71 -15.46
CA ILE A 281 -9.26 -4.98 -15.79
C ILE A 281 -10.10 -4.87 -17.06
N HIS A 282 -10.55 -3.67 -17.43
CA HIS A 282 -11.34 -3.47 -18.64
C HIS A 282 -10.47 -3.27 -19.89
N ILE A 283 -9.13 -3.22 -19.77
CA ILE A 283 -8.27 -2.97 -20.92
C ILE A 283 -8.29 -4.22 -21.83
N PRO A 284 -8.61 -4.08 -23.13
CA PRO A 284 -8.83 -5.22 -24.03
C PRO A 284 -7.49 -5.75 -24.59
N PHE A 285 -6.56 -6.17 -23.73
CA PHE A 285 -5.21 -6.58 -24.13
C PHE A 285 -5.19 -7.72 -25.15
N VAL A 286 -6.17 -8.64 -25.10
CA VAL A 286 -6.32 -9.71 -26.10
C VAL A 286 -6.56 -9.13 -27.49
N LYS A 287 -7.55 -8.23 -27.63
CA LYS A 287 -7.90 -7.60 -28.92
C LYS A 287 -6.74 -6.76 -29.44
N VAL A 288 -6.14 -5.94 -28.58
CA VAL A 288 -4.96 -5.13 -28.93
C VAL A 288 -3.79 -6.00 -29.41
N SER A 289 -3.52 -7.12 -28.73
CA SER A 289 -2.41 -8.01 -29.11
C SER A 289 -2.69 -8.76 -30.40
N LYS A 290 -3.94 -9.16 -30.66
CA LYS A 290 -4.36 -9.76 -31.93
C LYS A 290 -4.19 -8.77 -33.09
N GLU A 291 -4.61 -7.52 -32.89
CA GLU A 291 -4.47 -6.47 -33.89
C GLU A 291 -3.00 -6.12 -34.17
N LEU A 292 -2.16 -6.07 -33.14
CA LEU A 292 -0.71 -5.91 -33.32
C LEU A 292 -0.11 -7.04 -34.16
N LYS A 293 -0.47 -8.31 -33.89
CA LYS A 293 0.00 -9.44 -34.71
C LYS A 293 -0.47 -9.32 -36.16
N LYS A 294 -1.73 -8.92 -36.37
CA LYS A 294 -2.29 -8.72 -37.70
C LYS A 294 -1.48 -7.68 -38.48
N ARG A 295 -1.21 -6.53 -37.85
CA ARG A 295 -0.40 -5.47 -38.45
C ARG A 295 1.04 -5.87 -38.73
N PHE A 296 1.67 -6.62 -37.84
CA PHE A 296 3.01 -7.14 -38.12
C PHE A 296 3.02 -8.07 -39.34
N LYS A 297 1.99 -8.91 -39.51
CA LYS A 297 1.83 -9.73 -40.72
C LYS A 297 1.60 -8.87 -41.97
N GLU A 298 0.75 -7.85 -41.90
CA GLU A 298 0.50 -6.89 -43.00
C GLU A 298 1.79 -6.15 -43.40
N MET A 299 2.71 -5.93 -42.45
CA MET A 299 4.05 -5.36 -42.70
C MET A 299 5.08 -6.39 -43.21
N GLY A 300 4.66 -7.61 -43.56
CA GLY A 300 5.55 -8.68 -44.02
C GLY A 300 6.41 -9.31 -42.92
N ILE A 301 6.06 -9.13 -41.65
CA ILE A 301 6.81 -9.69 -40.51
C ILE A 301 6.12 -10.97 -40.04
N THR A 302 6.63 -12.10 -40.49
CA THR A 302 6.12 -13.44 -40.13
C THR A 302 6.78 -13.96 -38.86
N ASP A 303 8.08 -13.75 -38.67
CA ASP A 303 8.80 -14.13 -37.46
C ASP A 303 8.80 -13.03 -36.38
N LEU A 304 7.99 -13.25 -35.35
CA LEU A 304 7.88 -12.39 -34.17
C LEU A 304 9.18 -12.31 -33.35
N ARG A 305 10.13 -13.26 -33.48
CA ARG A 305 11.41 -13.23 -32.76
C ARG A 305 12.31 -12.08 -33.20
N THR A 306 12.12 -11.61 -34.43
CA THR A 306 12.85 -10.48 -35.02
C THR A 306 12.35 -9.12 -34.50
N ILE A 307 11.25 -9.10 -33.73
CA ILE A 307 10.59 -7.89 -33.25
C ILE A 307 11.02 -7.55 -31.83
N ILE A 308 11.44 -6.30 -31.63
CA ILE A 308 11.61 -5.70 -30.30
C ILE A 308 10.52 -4.64 -30.09
N ILE A 309 9.67 -4.83 -29.08
CA ILE A 309 8.65 -3.85 -28.70
C ILE A 309 9.12 -3.06 -27.48
N ILE A 310 9.19 -1.74 -27.62
CA ILE A 310 9.49 -0.81 -26.54
C ILE A 310 8.20 -0.13 -26.10
N THR A 311 7.91 -0.22 -24.80
CA THR A 311 6.73 0.45 -24.22
C THR A 311 7.12 1.44 -23.13
N ASN A 312 6.24 2.42 -22.90
CA ASN A 312 6.44 3.44 -21.87
C ASN A 312 5.98 3.01 -20.46
N LYS A 313 5.10 2.00 -20.36
CA LYS A 313 4.51 1.57 -19.08
C LYS A 313 4.75 0.09 -18.84
N LYS A 314 5.27 -0.26 -17.65
CA LYS A 314 5.54 -1.64 -17.22
C LYS A 314 4.34 -2.58 -17.37
N TYR A 315 3.13 -2.12 -17.03
CA TYR A 315 1.94 -2.96 -17.13
C TYR A 315 1.56 -3.26 -18.60
N LEU A 316 1.81 -2.34 -19.53
CA LEU A 316 1.55 -2.55 -20.96
C LEU A 316 2.52 -3.59 -21.51
N ALA A 317 3.82 -3.44 -21.24
CA ALA A 317 4.83 -4.46 -21.57
C ALA A 317 4.46 -5.85 -21.03
N ALA A 318 4.11 -5.94 -19.74
CA ALA A 318 3.79 -7.21 -19.10
C ALA A 318 2.58 -7.90 -19.76
N ASN A 319 1.50 -7.16 -20.01
CA ASN A 319 0.30 -7.72 -20.64
C ASN A 319 0.54 -8.11 -22.10
N LEU A 320 1.29 -7.32 -22.87
CA LEU A 320 1.65 -7.68 -24.24
C LEU A 320 2.53 -8.95 -24.28
N LYS A 321 3.44 -9.12 -23.31
CA LYS A 321 4.35 -10.28 -23.25
C LYS A 321 3.59 -11.60 -23.09
N ILE A 322 2.46 -11.59 -22.38
CA ILE A 322 1.58 -12.76 -22.21
C ILE A 322 1.07 -13.25 -23.58
N TYR A 323 0.65 -12.34 -24.45
CA TYR A 323 0.03 -12.67 -25.74
C TYR A 323 1.02 -12.72 -26.91
N LEU A 324 2.19 -12.08 -26.78
CA LEU A 324 3.28 -12.02 -27.76
C LEU A 324 4.52 -12.74 -27.23
N LYS A 325 4.39 -14.00 -26.79
CA LYS A 325 5.46 -14.76 -26.10
C LYS A 325 6.81 -14.81 -26.86
N LYS A 326 6.79 -14.76 -28.19
CA LYS A 326 7.98 -14.82 -29.05
C LYS A 326 8.67 -13.46 -29.28
N THR A 327 8.01 -12.34 -28.96
CA THR A 327 8.61 -11.00 -29.17
C THR A 327 9.40 -10.57 -27.94
N LYS A 328 10.51 -9.86 -28.15
CA LYS A 328 11.26 -9.25 -27.04
C LYS A 328 10.57 -7.94 -26.66
N ILE A 329 9.93 -7.89 -25.51
CA ILE A 329 9.25 -6.68 -25.02
C ILE A 329 10.03 -6.07 -23.87
N ILE A 330 10.40 -4.81 -24.01
CA ILE A 330 11.09 -4.05 -22.97
C ILE A 330 10.36 -2.76 -22.61
N THR A 331 10.81 -2.15 -21.53
CA THR A 331 10.40 -0.79 -21.15
C THR A 331 11.50 0.19 -21.48
N ILE A 332 11.12 1.45 -21.72
CA ILE A 332 12.06 2.53 -22.08
C ILE A 332 13.24 2.67 -21.11
N SER A 333 13.09 2.30 -19.84
CA SER A 333 14.21 2.31 -18.87
C SER A 333 15.36 1.37 -19.23
N LYS A 334 15.15 0.42 -20.14
CA LYS A 334 16.15 -0.55 -20.61
C LYS A 334 16.56 -0.33 -22.06
N ILE A 335 16.29 0.86 -22.62
CA ILE A 335 16.54 1.14 -24.05
C ILE A 335 18.02 1.06 -24.44
N LEU A 336 18.92 1.36 -23.48
CA LEU A 336 20.37 1.26 -23.67
C LEU A 336 20.84 -0.19 -23.90
N GLU A 337 20.10 -1.20 -23.42
CA GLU A 337 20.40 -2.62 -23.67
C GLU A 337 20.10 -3.05 -25.13
N ILE A 338 19.43 -2.22 -25.95
CA ILE A 338 19.06 -2.56 -27.33
C ILE A 338 20.09 -2.12 -28.38
N LYS A 339 20.86 -1.05 -28.13
CA LYS A 339 21.73 -0.41 -29.15
C LYS A 339 22.75 -1.36 -29.83
N SER A 340 22.97 -2.56 -29.30
CA SER A 340 23.87 -3.58 -29.84
C SER A 340 23.26 -4.49 -30.93
N ASN A 341 21.94 -4.44 -31.20
CA ASN A 341 21.27 -5.44 -32.04
C ASN A 341 20.78 -4.86 -33.38
N LYS A 342 21.67 -4.78 -34.39
CA LYS A 342 21.40 -4.14 -35.70
C LYS A 342 20.32 -4.82 -36.56
N ASN A 343 20.04 -6.11 -36.35
CA ASN A 343 19.11 -6.87 -37.20
C ASN A 343 17.66 -6.93 -36.69
N ALA A 344 17.36 -6.29 -35.54
CA ALA A 344 16.04 -6.38 -34.93
C ALA A 344 15.11 -5.25 -35.42
N LYS A 345 13.87 -5.58 -35.77
CA LYS A 345 12.82 -4.61 -36.12
C LYS A 345 12.25 -4.01 -34.84
N ILE A 346 12.54 -2.74 -34.58
CA ILE A 346 12.14 -2.05 -33.34
C ILE A 346 10.80 -1.34 -33.54
N PHE A 347 9.85 -1.59 -32.63
CA PHE A 347 8.54 -0.96 -32.59
C PHE A 347 8.27 -0.29 -31.25
N PHE A 348 7.70 0.90 -31.30
CA PHE A 348 7.16 1.60 -30.14
C PHE A 348 5.68 1.35 -29.99
N VAL A 349 5.26 1.01 -28.77
CA VAL A 349 3.86 0.82 -28.42
C VAL A 349 3.57 1.57 -27.13
N TRP A 350 2.66 2.54 -27.20
CA TRP A 350 2.29 3.38 -26.04
C TRP A 350 0.78 3.55 -25.93
N ARG A 351 0.33 3.82 -24.71
CA ARG A 351 -1.06 4.25 -24.49
C ARG A 351 -1.20 5.71 -24.89
N GLU A 352 -2.10 5.98 -25.81
CA GLU A 352 -2.41 7.33 -26.28
C GLU A 352 -3.43 7.96 -25.33
N ASN A 353 -3.01 8.99 -24.58
CA ASN A 353 -3.84 9.64 -23.57
C ASN A 353 -4.20 11.09 -23.91
N GLU A 354 -3.42 11.80 -24.73
CA GLU A 354 -3.46 13.28 -24.81
C GLU A 354 -3.31 13.85 -26.25
N GLY A 355 -3.40 13.02 -27.29
CA GLY A 355 -3.38 13.49 -28.68
C GLY A 355 -3.22 12.34 -29.65
N ILE A 356 -4.14 12.25 -30.61
CA ILE A 356 -4.13 11.22 -31.67
C ILE A 356 -2.89 11.44 -32.55
N ASN A 357 -2.15 10.38 -32.82
CA ASN A 357 -0.94 10.32 -33.64
C ASN A 357 0.27 11.10 -33.12
N LYS A 358 0.27 11.59 -31.88
CA LYS A 358 1.45 12.26 -31.32
C LYS A 358 2.39 11.26 -30.66
N LEU A 359 3.59 11.12 -31.25
CA LEU A 359 4.66 10.36 -30.63
C LEU A 359 5.05 11.04 -29.31
N PRO A 360 5.13 10.31 -28.19
CA PRO A 360 5.56 10.92 -26.95
C PRO A 360 6.99 11.50 -27.06
N PRO A 361 7.25 12.71 -26.54
CA PRO A 361 8.48 13.47 -26.81
C PRO A 361 9.75 12.76 -26.35
N TYR A 362 9.66 11.93 -25.31
CA TYR A 362 10.79 11.13 -24.83
C TYR A 362 11.24 10.02 -25.81
N PHE A 363 10.44 9.65 -26.82
CA PHE A 363 10.86 8.69 -27.83
C PHE A 363 11.69 9.34 -28.95
N GLN A 364 11.41 10.59 -29.31
CA GLN A 364 12.20 11.36 -30.30
C GLN A 364 13.64 11.58 -29.82
N TYR A 365 13.86 11.59 -28.50
CA TYR A 365 15.20 11.71 -27.93
C TYR A 365 16.12 10.52 -28.26
N TYR A 366 15.58 9.31 -28.43
CA TYR A 366 16.39 8.10 -28.60
C TYR A 366 16.58 7.68 -30.06
N PHE A 367 15.67 8.06 -30.96
CA PHE A 367 15.73 7.70 -32.37
C PHE A 367 15.26 8.87 -33.23
N SER A 368 16.04 9.20 -34.25
CA SER A 368 15.80 10.32 -35.17
C SER A 368 14.75 9.99 -36.24
N GLU A 369 14.71 8.75 -36.74
CA GLU A 369 13.79 8.34 -37.79
C GLU A 369 12.71 7.35 -37.29
N ILE A 370 11.47 7.83 -37.23
CA ILE A 370 10.34 7.07 -36.71
C ILE A 370 9.14 7.16 -37.67
N ILE A 371 8.63 6.02 -38.11
CA ILE A 371 7.40 5.91 -38.92
C ILE A 371 6.22 5.65 -37.98
N ILE A 372 5.25 6.56 -37.94
CA ILE A 372 4.03 6.41 -37.13
C ILE A 372 2.97 5.68 -37.96
N TYR A 373 2.35 4.66 -37.37
CA TYR A 373 1.22 3.95 -37.96
C TYR A 373 -0.11 4.40 -37.34
N PRO A 374 -1.26 4.22 -38.03
CA PRO A 374 -2.57 4.53 -37.48
C PRO A 374 -2.76 3.85 -36.12
N PRO A 375 -3.41 4.44 -35.10
CA PRO A 375 -3.47 3.83 -33.78
C PRO A 375 -4.43 2.63 -33.77
N ILE A 376 -4.19 1.68 -32.86
CA ILE A 376 -5.10 0.56 -32.61
C ILE A 376 -6.17 1.03 -31.65
N LYS A 377 -7.44 0.92 -32.06
CA LYS A 377 -8.60 1.30 -31.24
C LYS A 377 -9.39 0.06 -30.88
N ALA A 378 -9.72 -0.10 -29.60
CA ALA A 378 -10.55 -1.20 -29.12
C ALA A 378 -11.50 -0.74 -28.01
N TYR A 379 -12.72 -1.26 -28.00
CA TYR A 379 -13.63 -1.08 -26.86
C TYR A 379 -13.04 -1.75 -25.62
N TYR A 380 -13.19 -1.06 -24.48
CA TYR A 380 -12.92 -1.66 -23.18
C TYR A 380 -13.83 -2.88 -22.97
N LEU A 381 -13.33 -3.89 -22.25
CA LEU A 381 -14.14 -5.05 -21.86
C LEU A 381 -15.32 -4.56 -21.00
N HIS A 382 -16.50 -5.14 -21.23
CA HIS A 382 -17.75 -4.78 -20.56
C HIS A 382 -18.17 -3.30 -20.70
N SER A 383 -17.62 -2.58 -21.68
CA SER A 383 -17.95 -1.18 -21.94
C SER A 383 -18.20 -0.96 -23.42
N LYS A 384 -19.34 -0.35 -23.76
CA LYS A 384 -19.71 0.07 -25.11
C LYS A 384 -19.55 1.59 -25.30
N ARG A 385 -19.25 2.34 -24.24
CA ARG A 385 -19.12 3.80 -24.28
C ARG A 385 -17.74 4.26 -24.81
N LYS A 386 -17.71 5.47 -25.39
CA LYS A 386 -16.47 6.20 -25.71
C LYS A 386 -15.86 6.82 -24.44
N PRO A 387 -14.56 7.19 -24.41
CA PRO A 387 -13.56 6.99 -25.46
C PRO A 387 -13.08 5.53 -25.55
N LEU A 388 -12.59 5.11 -26.73
CA LEU A 388 -12.00 3.78 -26.93
C LEU A 388 -10.65 3.67 -26.20
N TYR A 389 -10.19 2.44 -25.97
CA TYR A 389 -8.80 2.21 -25.60
C TYR A 389 -7.94 2.36 -26.86
N VAL A 390 -7.02 3.33 -26.84
CA VAL A 390 -6.20 3.67 -28.00
C VAL A 390 -4.72 3.40 -27.71
N VAL A 391 -4.08 2.69 -28.63
CA VAL A 391 -2.67 2.31 -28.56
C VAL A 391 -1.97 2.81 -29.80
N GLY A 392 -0.98 3.68 -29.61
CA GLY A 392 -0.10 4.15 -30.66
C GLY A 392 0.91 3.06 -31.06
N LEU A 393 1.27 3.04 -32.34
CA LEU A 393 2.25 2.14 -32.93
C LEU A 393 3.19 2.95 -33.80
N ALA A 394 4.50 2.78 -33.61
CA ALA A 394 5.49 3.37 -34.50
C ALA A 394 6.65 2.39 -34.73
N LYS A 395 7.30 2.45 -35.89
CA LYS A 395 8.49 1.67 -36.24
C LYS A 395 9.69 2.59 -36.30
N VAL A 396 10.80 2.17 -35.72
CA VAL A 396 12.09 2.84 -35.87
C VAL A 396 12.71 2.43 -37.20
N LYS A 397 13.15 3.40 -37.99
CA LYS A 397 14.12 3.12 -39.07
C LYS A 397 15.50 3.15 -38.42
N LEU A 398 16.21 2.01 -38.51
CA LEU A 398 17.59 1.87 -38.06
C LEU A 398 18.54 2.12 -39.22
#